data_AF-A0A7Y3U9H4-F1
#
_entry.id   AF-A0A7Y3U9H4-F1
#
_cell.length_a   1.000
_cell.length_b   1.000
_cell.length_c   1.000
_cell.angle_alpha   90.00
_cell.angle_beta   90.00
_cell.angle_gamma   90.00
#
_symmetry.space_group_name_H-M   'P 1'
#
loop_
_entity.id
_entity.type
_entity.pdbx_description
1 polymer ?
#
loop_
_entity_poly.entity_id
_entity_poly.type
_entity_poly.pdbx_seq_one_letter_code
_entity_poly.pdbx_strand_id
1 'polypeptide(L)'
;MSQSQTDRHTLESSLRSLRSRQRWLNAVDWALKATVLGSVVTLMAAVLIILVDRDWILAHPWFPFVLLPPISLSGFVAGRFRPVSNLQVARAVDAVAAGEDRFASAVQLAGNRNRERADRLIEDALKRVLPIRPVRVLPQRLWGGVAWAVLPLVCAITLVMLAPPTVIAIVPTEPGLTDSQWQEIQQQFEQMKQDLPGAQTPEAKDLNRRLEDLARLLSDKPDKKDALAAISRLRDHLTQQSRKSGTQNWSMQKSAKALARNKDLKNLSALLQKGEYAKAAAELKNLAEQLKTKQWSPTAEDYQQLGADLGQLAVDPATPQDLQQAAQECADAANSMSRSALEEALRRLAEQIEQDSKQLSNADSTRQAQSMLEQLERLINKEGQCSGCKEGCASCQGNSFVKGNKKGPGAGKGGLQAGRGSMSQWKGGGLQDTDEARQPGQTNVPEQNGTSTRFNIVSQQESATSGMTYEQMYAELVHQAEADLNLETLPFAYREYLRRYFVAIKPEPGDDAAATEQPTQPDKSPDEQ
;
A
#
# COMPACT_ATOMS: atom_id res chain seq x y z
N MET A 1 74.16 -35.43 26.15
CA MET A 1 73.30 -35.54 24.96
C MET A 1 74.18 -35.97 23.80
N SER A 2 73.83 -37.06 23.09
CA SER A 2 74.57 -37.48 21.90
C SER A 2 74.30 -36.53 20.73
N GLN A 3 75.26 -36.35 19.81
CA GLN A 3 75.09 -35.53 18.59
C GLN A 3 73.82 -35.93 17.80
N SER A 4 73.44 -37.21 17.83
CA SER A 4 72.20 -37.70 17.23
C SER A 4 70.91 -37.12 17.86
N GLN A 5 70.93 -36.81 19.16
CA GLN A 5 69.79 -36.17 19.83
C GLN A 5 69.65 -34.70 19.43
N THR A 6 70.78 -34.00 19.26
CA THR A 6 70.77 -32.60 18.80
C THR A 6 70.28 -32.51 17.35
N ASP A 7 70.69 -33.43 16.48
CA ASP A 7 70.31 -33.44 15.06
C ASP A 7 68.81 -33.76 14.85
N ARG A 8 68.26 -34.67 15.66
CA ARG A 8 66.81 -34.93 15.64
C ARG A 8 66.00 -33.72 16.11
N HIS A 9 66.48 -33.03 17.14
CA HIS A 9 65.81 -31.83 17.63
C HIS A 9 65.87 -30.68 16.62
N THR A 10 67.00 -30.50 15.91
CA THR A 10 67.14 -29.48 14.85
C THR A 10 66.28 -29.82 13.62
N LEU A 11 66.16 -31.10 13.27
CA LEU A 11 65.24 -31.57 12.22
C LEU A 11 63.78 -31.26 12.59
N GLU A 12 63.37 -31.59 13.81
CA GLU A 12 62.01 -31.32 14.29
C GLU A 12 61.71 -29.84 14.37
N SER A 13 62.63 -29.00 14.86
CA SER A 13 62.43 -27.55 14.93
C SER A 13 62.30 -26.93 13.54
N SER A 14 63.11 -27.40 12.59
CA SER A 14 63.06 -26.96 11.18
C SER A 14 61.74 -27.37 10.53
N LEU A 15 61.28 -28.60 10.75
CA LEU A 15 59.97 -29.07 10.27
C LEU A 15 58.82 -28.30 10.91
N ARG A 16 58.88 -27.97 12.21
CA ARG A 16 57.84 -27.17 12.88
C ARG A 16 57.74 -25.76 12.27
N SER A 17 58.88 -25.13 11.98
CA SER A 17 58.94 -23.82 11.31
C SER A 17 58.41 -23.87 9.87
N LEU A 18 58.77 -24.90 9.10
CA LEU A 18 58.24 -25.09 7.75
C LEU A 18 56.73 -25.40 7.76
N ARG A 19 56.25 -26.16 8.75
CA ARG A 19 54.81 -26.45 8.94
C ARG A 19 54.03 -25.20 9.31
N SER A 20 54.53 -24.37 10.22
CA SER A 20 53.82 -23.14 10.60
C SER A 20 53.68 -22.21 9.40
N ARG A 21 54.74 -22.10 8.60
CA ARG A 21 54.73 -21.35 7.34
C ARG A 21 53.78 -21.94 6.30
N GLN A 22 53.81 -23.26 6.07
CA GLN A 22 52.88 -23.90 5.14
C GLN A 22 51.43 -23.74 5.57
N ARG A 23 51.14 -23.85 6.87
CA ARG A 23 49.80 -23.60 7.42
C ARG A 23 49.38 -22.15 7.22
N TRP A 24 50.30 -21.19 7.36
CA TRP A 24 50.02 -19.78 7.08
C TRP A 24 49.72 -19.57 5.59
N LEU A 25 50.51 -20.15 4.69
CA LEU A 25 50.24 -20.08 3.24
C LEU A 25 48.91 -20.73 2.86
N ASN A 26 48.60 -21.91 3.44
CA ASN A 26 47.31 -22.56 3.25
C ASN A 26 46.15 -21.72 3.80
N ALA A 27 46.34 -21.06 4.95
CA ALA A 27 45.33 -20.16 5.52
C ALA A 27 45.06 -18.97 4.60
N VAL A 28 46.11 -18.37 4.01
CA VAL A 28 45.98 -17.28 3.04
C VAL A 28 45.29 -17.75 1.75
N ASP A 29 45.68 -18.90 1.19
CA ASP A 29 45.07 -19.46 -0.02
C ASP A 29 43.58 -19.77 0.19
N TRP A 30 43.21 -20.34 1.34
CA TRP A 30 41.82 -20.60 1.68
C TRP A 30 41.04 -19.33 1.99
N ALA A 31 41.64 -18.33 2.63
CA ALA A 31 41.01 -17.02 2.82
C ALA A 31 40.71 -16.36 1.47
N LEU A 32 41.63 -16.43 0.51
CA LEU A 32 41.41 -15.91 -0.85
C LEU A 32 40.25 -16.64 -1.55
N LYS A 33 40.23 -17.98 -1.53
CA LYS A 33 39.14 -18.79 -2.10
C LYS A 33 37.78 -18.51 -1.44
N ALA A 34 37.75 -18.38 -0.11
CA ALA A 34 36.55 -18.04 0.63
C ALA A 34 36.07 -16.61 0.33
N THR A 35 36.99 -15.68 0.09
CA THR A 35 36.64 -14.31 -0.31
C THR A 35 36.03 -14.29 -1.70
N VAL A 36 36.54 -15.09 -2.65
CA VAL A 36 35.91 -15.25 -3.98
C VAL A 36 34.50 -15.83 -3.86
N LEU A 37 34.34 -16.94 -3.14
CA LEU A 37 33.01 -17.53 -2.91
C LEU A 37 32.05 -16.57 -2.19
N GLY A 38 32.54 -15.88 -1.17
CA GLY A 38 31.77 -14.90 -0.40
C GLY A 38 31.30 -13.74 -1.29
N SER A 39 32.16 -13.24 -2.17
CA SER A 39 31.79 -12.16 -3.10
C SER A 39 30.66 -12.54 -4.06
N VAL A 40 30.65 -13.79 -4.55
CA VAL A 40 29.57 -14.33 -5.39
C VAL A 40 28.27 -14.43 -4.60
N VAL A 41 28.32 -14.91 -3.36
CA VAL A 41 27.14 -14.99 -2.48
C VAL A 41 26.59 -13.60 -2.15
N THR A 42 27.46 -12.63 -1.86
CA THR A 42 27.03 -11.25 -1.59
C THR A 42 26.41 -10.58 -2.82
N LEU A 43 26.93 -10.87 -4.02
CA LEU A 43 26.37 -10.35 -5.26
C LEU A 43 24.98 -10.95 -5.53
N MET A 44 24.82 -12.26 -5.34
CA MET A 44 23.51 -12.92 -5.42
C MET A 44 22.50 -12.35 -4.40
N ALA A 45 22.95 -12.10 -3.16
CA ALA A 45 22.10 -11.50 -2.12
C ALA A 45 21.72 -10.05 -2.46
N ALA A 46 22.64 -9.25 -3.00
CA ALA A 46 22.35 -7.89 -3.44
C ALA A 46 21.32 -7.86 -4.58
N VAL A 47 21.44 -8.76 -5.56
CA VAL A 47 20.45 -8.91 -6.64
C VAL A 47 19.09 -9.33 -6.07
N LEU A 48 19.06 -10.25 -5.11
CA LEU A 48 17.80 -10.68 -4.48
C LEU A 48 17.13 -9.54 -3.69
N ILE A 49 17.91 -8.71 -2.98
CA ILE A 49 17.40 -7.53 -2.25
C ILE A 49 16.83 -6.48 -3.21
N ILE A 50 17.39 -6.34 -4.41
CA ILE A 50 16.83 -5.44 -5.43
C ILE A 50 15.49 -5.97 -5.98
N LEU A 51 15.32 -7.30 -6.02
CA LEU A 51 14.11 -7.95 -6.56
C LEU A 51 12.97 -8.11 -5.54
N VAL A 52 13.27 -8.20 -4.25
CA VAL A 52 12.28 -8.37 -3.18
C VAL A 52 12.00 -7.01 -2.54
N ASP A 53 10.74 -6.60 -2.55
CA ASP A 53 10.32 -5.23 -2.22
C ASP A 53 10.82 -4.72 -0.86
N ARG A 54 11.06 -3.41 -0.80
CA ARG A 54 12.08 -2.70 -0.02
C ARG A 54 11.73 -2.43 1.46
N ASP A 55 10.88 -3.25 2.09
CA ASP A 55 10.41 -2.98 3.46
C ASP A 55 11.17 -3.74 4.57
N TRP A 56 12.14 -4.58 4.21
CA TRP A 56 12.95 -5.29 5.21
C TRP A 56 14.14 -4.44 5.68
N ILE A 57 14.40 -4.40 6.99
CA ILE A 57 15.63 -3.90 7.63
C ILE A 57 16.93 -4.44 6.98
N LEU A 58 16.87 -5.61 6.31
CA LEU A 58 17.97 -6.19 5.54
C LEU A 58 18.20 -5.52 4.17
N ALA A 59 17.31 -4.63 3.73
CA ALA A 59 17.38 -3.92 2.44
C ALA A 59 18.34 -2.72 2.46
N HIS A 60 19.02 -2.46 3.58
CA HIS A 60 20.05 -1.43 3.60
C HIS A 60 21.25 -1.86 2.73
N PRO A 61 21.70 -1.00 1.79
CA PRO A 61 22.69 -1.37 0.77
C PRO A 61 24.08 -1.73 1.33
N TRP A 62 24.35 -1.41 2.60
CA TRP A 62 25.61 -1.74 3.27
C TRP A 62 25.63 -3.14 3.91
N PHE A 63 24.47 -3.77 4.13
CA PHE A 63 24.38 -5.08 4.79
C PHE A 63 25.19 -6.22 4.11
N PRO A 64 25.20 -6.39 2.77
CA PRO A 64 26.01 -7.44 2.15
C PRO A 64 27.52 -7.27 2.40
N PHE A 65 28.00 -6.05 2.61
CA PHE A 65 29.41 -5.80 2.92
C PHE A 65 29.81 -6.26 4.33
N VAL A 66 28.86 -6.33 5.27
CA VAL A 66 29.09 -6.81 6.64
C VAL A 66 29.35 -8.32 6.68
N LEU A 67 28.84 -9.07 5.71
CA LEU A 67 28.98 -10.53 5.64
C LEU A 67 30.34 -10.99 5.07
N LEU A 68 31.10 -10.11 4.45
CA LEU A 68 32.35 -10.46 3.76
C LEU A 68 33.51 -10.77 4.73
N PRO A 69 33.75 -9.98 5.81
CA PRO A 69 34.76 -10.30 6.83
C PRO A 69 34.58 -11.66 7.53
N PRO A 70 33.38 -12.07 8.00
CA PRO A 70 33.22 -13.36 8.68
C PRO A 70 33.43 -14.55 7.73
N ILE A 71 33.03 -14.44 6.46
CA ILE A 71 33.28 -15.49 5.46
C ILE A 71 34.78 -15.65 5.20
N SER A 72 35.52 -14.55 5.02
CA SER A 72 36.97 -14.59 4.82
C SER A 72 37.70 -15.15 6.06
N LEU A 73 37.26 -14.74 7.26
CA LEU A 73 37.80 -15.25 8.52
C LEU A 73 37.55 -16.76 8.67
N SER A 74 36.36 -17.25 8.30
CA SER A 74 36.04 -18.68 8.34
C SER A 74 36.94 -19.50 7.41
N GLY A 75 37.23 -18.99 6.21
CA GLY A 75 38.18 -19.59 5.26
C GLY A 75 39.61 -19.61 5.80
N PHE A 76 40.05 -18.51 6.41
CA PHE A 76 41.37 -18.43 7.04
C PHE A 76 41.52 -19.47 8.17
N VAL A 77 40.52 -19.57 9.05
CA VAL A 77 40.49 -20.55 10.15
C VAL A 77 40.50 -21.97 9.59
N ALA A 78 39.65 -22.29 8.62
CA ALA A 78 39.61 -23.61 7.99
C ALA A 78 40.97 -24.00 7.35
N GLY A 79 41.61 -23.07 6.64
CA GLY A 79 42.93 -23.28 6.05
C GLY A 79 44.03 -23.48 7.08
N ARG A 80 43.93 -22.79 8.24
CA ARG A 80 44.90 -22.88 9.34
C ARG A 80 44.85 -24.21 10.10
N PHE A 81 43.69 -24.84 10.18
CA PHE A 81 43.45 -26.12 10.86
C PHE A 81 43.60 -27.35 9.95
N ARG A 82 43.71 -27.16 8.63
CA ARG A 82 43.88 -28.28 7.70
C ARG A 82 45.19 -29.05 8.02
N PRO A 83 45.13 -30.39 8.19
CA PRO A 83 46.32 -31.18 8.48
C PRO A 83 47.30 -31.10 7.30
N VAL A 84 48.55 -30.74 7.60
CA VAL A 84 49.65 -30.71 6.63
C VAL A 84 50.49 -31.96 6.83
N SER A 85 50.62 -32.77 5.77
CA SER A 85 51.45 -33.97 5.81
C SER A 85 52.93 -33.58 5.85
N ASN A 86 53.67 -34.11 6.83
CA ASN A 86 55.10 -33.88 6.99
C ASN A 86 55.90 -34.30 5.75
N LEU A 87 55.43 -35.36 5.10
CA LEU A 87 56.08 -35.96 3.94
C LEU A 87 55.92 -35.07 2.69
N GLN A 88 54.79 -34.35 2.55
CA GLN A 88 54.59 -33.39 1.46
C GLN A 88 55.53 -32.18 1.61
N VAL A 89 55.67 -31.65 2.82
CA VAL A 89 56.61 -30.55 3.10
C VAL A 89 58.04 -31.01 2.85
N ALA A 90 58.38 -32.24 3.25
CA ALA A 90 59.71 -32.78 3.06
C ALA A 90 60.06 -32.95 1.57
N ARG A 91 59.14 -33.49 0.75
CA ARG A 91 59.32 -33.58 -0.71
C ARG A 91 59.45 -32.21 -1.38
N ALA A 92 58.73 -31.20 -0.89
CA ALA A 92 58.85 -29.84 -1.41
C ALA A 92 60.23 -29.23 -1.11
N VAL A 93 60.81 -29.54 0.07
CA VAL A 93 62.19 -29.18 0.40
C VAL A 93 63.18 -29.88 -0.53
N ASP A 94 63.03 -31.19 -0.74
CA ASP A 94 63.89 -31.96 -1.64
C ASP A 94 63.86 -31.45 -3.09
N ALA A 95 62.69 -31.08 -3.59
CA ALA A 95 62.54 -30.54 -4.95
C ALA A 95 63.33 -29.24 -5.17
N VAL A 96 63.44 -28.39 -4.14
CA VAL A 96 64.17 -27.12 -4.22
C VAL A 96 65.65 -27.28 -3.87
N ALA A 97 65.97 -28.25 -3.01
CA ALA A 97 67.34 -28.56 -2.59
C ALA A 97 68.11 -29.48 -3.55
N ALA A 98 67.47 -29.95 -4.64
CA ALA A 98 67.96 -31.06 -5.47
C ALA A 98 68.31 -32.30 -4.62
N GLY A 99 67.48 -32.57 -3.62
CA GLY A 99 67.76 -33.52 -2.54
C GLY A 99 67.51 -34.99 -2.86
N GLU A 100 67.07 -35.36 -4.07
CA GLU A 100 66.77 -36.76 -4.46
C GLU A 100 65.95 -37.54 -3.40
N ASP A 101 64.91 -36.91 -2.81
CA ASP A 101 64.07 -37.49 -1.75
C ASP A 101 64.80 -37.85 -0.43
N ARG A 102 66.02 -37.35 -0.21
CA ARG A 102 66.81 -37.64 1.01
C ARG A 102 66.17 -37.06 2.26
N PHE A 103 65.61 -35.86 2.20
CA PHE A 103 64.94 -35.25 3.35
C PHE A 103 63.60 -35.93 3.64
N ALA A 104 62.82 -36.28 2.61
CA ALA A 104 61.60 -37.09 2.75
C ALA A 104 61.89 -38.46 3.38
N SER A 105 62.96 -39.12 2.93
CA SER A 105 63.43 -40.39 3.49
C SER A 105 63.87 -40.22 4.95
N ALA A 106 64.64 -39.18 5.28
CA ALA A 106 65.04 -38.89 6.65
C ALA A 106 63.84 -38.68 7.58
N VAL A 107 62.80 -37.97 7.14
CA VAL A 107 61.56 -37.76 7.91
C VAL A 107 60.77 -39.07 8.09
N GLN A 108 60.71 -39.93 7.06
CA GLN A 108 60.02 -41.22 7.14
C GLN A 108 60.77 -42.21 8.05
N LEU A 109 62.10 -42.21 8.01
CA LEU A 109 62.96 -43.09 8.80
C LEU A 109 63.21 -42.60 10.23
N ALA A 110 62.92 -41.34 10.56
CA ALA A 110 63.07 -40.79 11.91
C ALA A 110 62.27 -41.56 12.99
N GLY A 111 61.18 -42.23 12.60
CA GLY A 111 60.36 -43.07 13.49
C GLY A 111 60.75 -44.55 13.54
N ASN A 112 61.72 -45.02 12.73
CA ASN A 112 62.06 -46.43 12.61
C ASN A 112 63.00 -46.94 13.73
N ARG A 113 62.93 -48.24 14.00
CA ARG A 113 63.64 -48.93 15.10
C ARG A 113 65.17 -48.99 14.92
N ASN A 114 65.67 -48.87 13.68
CA ASN A 114 67.11 -48.92 13.35
C ASN A 114 67.76 -47.53 13.43
N ARG A 115 68.11 -47.12 14.66
CA ARG A 115 68.56 -45.75 14.98
C ARG A 115 69.85 -45.32 14.26
N GLU A 116 70.83 -46.21 14.11
CA GLU A 116 72.14 -45.85 13.54
C GLU A 116 72.09 -45.46 12.06
N ARG A 117 71.30 -46.17 11.25
CA ARG A 117 71.14 -45.85 9.82
C ARG A 117 70.31 -44.58 9.63
N ALA A 118 69.29 -44.38 10.47
CA ALA A 118 68.47 -43.18 10.45
C ALA A 118 69.30 -41.93 10.79
N ASP A 119 70.18 -42.01 11.79
CA ASP A 119 70.99 -40.86 12.21
C ASP A 119 71.96 -40.39 11.11
N ARG A 120 72.58 -41.31 10.35
CA ARG A 120 73.46 -40.95 9.23
C ARG A 120 72.71 -40.28 8.07
N LEU A 121 71.48 -40.72 7.77
CA LEU A 121 70.64 -40.10 6.74
C LEU A 121 70.13 -38.72 7.17
N ILE A 122 69.81 -38.55 8.46
CA ILE A 122 69.41 -37.26 9.03
C ILE A 122 70.58 -36.27 8.95
N GLU A 123 71.81 -36.70 9.26
CA GLU A 123 73.00 -35.85 9.18
C GLU A 123 73.29 -35.37 7.74
N ASP A 124 73.24 -36.27 6.74
CA ASP A 124 73.42 -35.90 5.32
C ASP A 124 72.31 -34.95 4.84
N ALA A 125 71.06 -35.22 5.23
CA ALA A 125 69.93 -34.37 4.88
C ALA A 125 70.04 -32.96 5.51
N LEU A 126 70.45 -32.85 6.78
CA LEU A 126 70.62 -31.57 7.46
C LEU A 126 71.74 -30.72 6.85
N LYS A 127 72.88 -31.33 6.49
CA LYS A 127 74.01 -30.62 5.85
C LYS A 127 73.58 -29.91 4.55
N ARG A 128 72.65 -30.51 3.80
CA ARG A 128 72.14 -29.95 2.54
C ARG A 128 71.00 -28.94 2.74
N VAL A 129 70.19 -29.09 3.79
CA VAL A 129 69.02 -28.23 4.03
C VAL A 129 69.36 -26.97 4.82
N LEU A 130 70.31 -27.02 5.77
CA LEU A 130 70.76 -25.88 6.58
C LEU A 130 71.11 -24.60 5.79
N PRO A 131 71.82 -24.66 4.64
CA PRO A 131 72.15 -23.45 3.89
C PRO A 131 70.97 -22.85 3.11
N ILE A 132 69.85 -23.57 2.97
CA ILE A 132 68.73 -23.13 2.14
C ILE A 132 67.79 -22.27 2.97
N ARG A 133 67.60 -21.02 2.54
CA ARG A 133 66.63 -20.12 3.17
C ARG A 133 65.21 -20.67 2.99
N PRO A 134 64.40 -20.79 4.06
CA PRO A 134 63.05 -21.35 4.01
C PRO A 134 62.08 -20.56 3.11
N VAL A 135 62.43 -19.33 2.71
CA VAL A 135 61.66 -18.51 1.77
C VAL A 135 61.69 -19.05 0.35
N ARG A 136 62.79 -19.69 -0.06
CA ARG A 136 62.96 -20.18 -1.44
C ARG A 136 62.28 -21.53 -1.66
N VAL A 137 62.04 -22.29 -0.60
CA VAL A 137 61.44 -23.64 -0.65
C VAL A 137 59.94 -23.62 -0.92
N LEU A 138 59.24 -22.59 -0.46
CA LEU A 138 57.79 -22.44 -0.59
C LEU A 138 57.47 -21.12 -1.30
N PRO A 139 57.63 -21.05 -2.64
CA PRO A 139 57.29 -19.86 -3.39
C PRO A 139 55.79 -19.58 -3.26
N GLN A 140 55.46 -18.34 -2.95
CA GLN A 140 54.09 -17.86 -2.82
C GLN A 140 53.43 -17.83 -4.21
N ARG A 141 52.78 -18.94 -4.62
CA ARG A 141 51.95 -19.00 -5.84
C ARG A 141 50.60 -18.30 -5.66
N LEU A 142 50.61 -17.10 -5.07
CA LEU A 142 49.38 -16.35 -4.76
C LEU A 142 48.77 -15.67 -5.99
N TRP A 143 49.54 -15.46 -7.07
CA TRP A 143 49.13 -14.58 -8.16
C TRP A 143 48.00 -15.11 -9.05
N GLY A 144 47.79 -16.44 -9.13
CA GLY A 144 46.71 -17.00 -9.93
C GLY A 144 45.31 -16.73 -9.37
N GLY A 145 45.17 -16.75 -8.03
CA GLY A 145 43.85 -16.59 -7.37
C GLY A 145 43.47 -15.14 -7.07
N VAL A 146 44.46 -14.27 -6.87
CA VAL A 146 44.21 -12.87 -6.51
C VAL A 146 43.50 -12.10 -7.64
N ALA A 147 43.85 -12.36 -8.90
CA ALA A 147 43.18 -11.73 -10.05
C ALA A 147 41.67 -12.03 -10.09
N TRP A 148 41.29 -13.26 -9.75
CA TRP A 148 39.88 -13.68 -9.69
C TRP A 148 39.14 -13.16 -8.44
N ALA A 149 39.86 -12.81 -7.37
CA ALA A 149 39.26 -12.21 -6.19
C ALA A 149 38.93 -10.72 -6.37
N VAL A 150 39.69 -10.00 -7.21
CA VAL A 150 39.47 -8.57 -7.47
C VAL A 150 38.26 -8.33 -8.39
N LEU A 151 38.04 -9.21 -9.38
CA LEU A 151 36.95 -9.05 -10.35
C LEU A 151 35.55 -8.90 -9.71
N PRO A 152 35.08 -9.80 -8.81
CA PRO A 152 33.74 -9.69 -8.23
C PRO A 152 33.60 -8.51 -7.27
N LEU A 153 34.69 -8.07 -6.62
CA LEU A 153 34.70 -6.86 -5.79
C LEU A 153 34.43 -5.63 -6.65
N VAL A 154 35.10 -5.53 -7.80
CA VAL A 154 34.87 -4.43 -8.76
C VAL A 154 33.45 -4.48 -9.30
N CYS A 155 32.94 -5.66 -9.68
CA CYS A 155 31.55 -5.82 -10.12
C CYS A 155 30.51 -5.42 -9.06
N ALA A 156 30.74 -5.76 -7.79
CA ALA A 156 29.84 -5.37 -6.70
C ALA A 156 29.83 -3.85 -6.49
N ILE A 157 31.01 -3.22 -6.52
CA ILE A 157 31.14 -1.75 -6.38
C ILE A 157 30.48 -1.04 -7.57
N THR A 158 30.69 -1.52 -8.81
CA THR A 158 30.05 -0.92 -9.99
C THR A 158 28.54 -1.10 -9.98
N LEU A 159 28.01 -2.24 -9.52
CA LEU A 159 26.56 -2.46 -9.40
C LEU A 159 25.92 -1.51 -8.38
N VAL A 160 26.58 -1.26 -7.24
CA VAL A 160 26.10 -0.30 -6.24
C VAL A 160 26.17 1.14 -6.75
N MET A 161 27.19 1.51 -7.53
CA MET A 161 27.33 2.83 -8.14
C MET A 161 26.35 3.06 -9.29
N LEU A 162 25.95 2.00 -10.01
CA LEU A 162 25.00 2.07 -11.12
C LEU A 162 23.53 1.98 -10.66
N ALA A 163 23.29 1.53 -9.43
CA ALA A 163 21.96 1.60 -8.83
C ALA A 163 21.53 3.08 -8.78
N PRO A 164 20.33 3.43 -9.28
CA PRO A 164 19.89 4.81 -9.31
C PRO A 164 19.95 5.38 -7.89
N PRO A 165 20.51 6.59 -7.69
CA PRO A 165 20.56 7.20 -6.38
C PRO A 165 19.13 7.23 -5.88
N THR A 166 18.86 6.47 -4.83
CA THR A 166 17.54 6.45 -4.25
C THR A 166 17.35 7.85 -3.74
N VAL A 167 16.52 8.62 -4.43
CA VAL A 167 16.09 9.92 -3.96
C VAL A 167 15.41 9.62 -2.64
N ILE A 168 16.15 9.81 -1.55
CA ILE A 168 15.56 9.94 -0.24
C ILE A 168 14.69 11.15 -0.45
N ALA A 169 13.39 10.92 -0.66
CA ALA A 169 12.41 11.98 -0.66
C ALA A 169 12.55 12.59 0.74
N ILE A 170 13.35 13.64 0.84
CA ILE A 170 13.30 14.59 1.93
C ILE A 170 11.87 15.07 1.82
N VAL A 171 10.98 14.48 2.61
CA VAL A 171 9.62 14.98 2.75
C VAL A 171 9.82 16.43 3.15
N PRO A 172 9.52 17.41 2.29
CA PRO A 172 9.65 18.79 2.68
C PRO A 172 8.80 18.93 3.93
N THR A 173 9.42 19.31 5.05
CA THR A 173 8.72 19.65 6.27
C THR A 173 7.67 20.67 5.86
N GLU A 174 6.39 20.26 5.78
CA GLU A 174 5.32 21.17 5.39
C GLU A 174 5.45 22.40 6.29
N PRO A 175 5.59 23.62 5.73
CA PRO A 175 5.64 24.80 6.55
C PRO A 175 4.38 24.79 7.43
N GLY A 176 4.57 24.87 8.74
CA GLY A 176 3.46 24.89 9.70
C GLY A 176 2.48 26.01 9.36
N LEU A 177 1.21 25.82 9.72
CA LEU A 177 0.17 26.84 9.56
C LEU A 177 0.64 28.16 10.19
N THR A 178 0.50 29.26 9.44
CA THR A 178 0.79 30.61 9.92
C THR A 178 -0.25 31.09 10.93
N ASP A 179 0.13 32.05 11.78
CA ASP A 179 -0.74 32.58 12.85
C ASP A 179 -2.07 33.14 12.34
N SER A 180 -2.09 33.76 11.16
CA SER A 180 -3.31 34.28 10.53
C SER A 180 -4.27 33.16 10.11
N GLN A 181 -3.76 32.01 9.68
CA GLN A 181 -4.57 30.87 9.28
C GLN A 181 -5.27 30.25 10.49
N TRP A 182 -4.57 30.18 11.62
CA TRP A 182 -5.17 29.74 12.88
C TRP A 182 -6.30 30.65 13.34
N GLN A 183 -6.18 31.97 13.15
CA GLN A 183 -7.25 32.93 13.47
C GLN A 183 -8.48 32.73 12.59
N GLU A 184 -8.31 32.50 11.27
CA GLU A 184 -9.43 32.23 10.38
C GLU A 184 -10.16 30.93 10.74
N ILE A 185 -9.40 29.86 11.02
CA ILE A 185 -9.94 28.56 11.46
C ILE A 185 -10.74 28.73 12.76
N GLN A 186 -10.23 29.49 13.73
CA GLN A 186 -10.93 29.77 14.99
C GLN A 186 -12.20 30.57 14.77
N GLN A 187 -12.16 31.61 13.94
CA GLN A 187 -13.33 32.44 13.67
C GLN A 187 -14.45 31.64 12.99
N GLN A 188 -14.11 30.81 12.00
CA GLN A 188 -15.08 29.94 11.35
C GLN A 188 -15.61 28.88 12.30
N PHE A 189 -14.76 28.32 13.18
CA PHE A 189 -15.20 27.37 14.19
C PHE A 189 -16.20 27.98 15.19
N GLU A 190 -15.95 29.19 15.68
CA GLU A 190 -16.88 29.89 16.57
C GLU A 190 -18.19 30.27 15.87
N GLN A 191 -18.16 30.66 14.59
CA GLN A 191 -19.38 30.87 13.80
C GLN A 191 -20.20 29.59 13.68
N MET A 192 -19.56 28.48 13.31
CA MET A 192 -20.25 27.19 13.19
C MET A 192 -20.82 26.71 14.53
N LYS A 193 -20.13 27.00 15.66
CA LYS A 193 -20.61 26.71 17.01
C LYS A 193 -21.88 27.49 17.39
N GLN A 194 -22.00 28.74 16.94
CA GLN A 194 -23.20 29.57 17.17
C GLN A 194 -24.43 29.06 16.41
N ASP A 195 -24.21 28.40 15.28
CA ASP A 195 -25.29 27.82 14.47
C ASP A 195 -25.87 26.52 15.05
N LEU A 196 -25.23 25.91 16.06
CA LEU A 196 -25.79 24.73 16.72
C LEU A 196 -27.02 25.10 17.57
N PRO A 197 -28.11 24.31 17.49
CA PRO A 197 -29.29 24.52 18.31
C PRO A 197 -28.93 24.40 19.80
N GLY A 198 -29.49 25.29 20.62
CA GLY A 198 -29.13 25.41 22.04
C GLY A 198 -29.27 24.10 22.83
N ALA A 199 -28.33 23.85 23.74
CA ALA A 199 -28.23 22.61 24.50
C ALA A 199 -29.34 22.43 25.56
N GLN A 200 -30.48 21.88 25.14
CA GLN A 200 -31.59 21.54 26.03
C GLN A 200 -31.42 20.16 26.68
N THR A 201 -30.78 19.21 26.00
CA THR A 201 -30.57 17.84 26.48
C THR A 201 -29.21 17.70 27.21
N PRO A 202 -29.08 16.75 28.16
CA PRO A 202 -27.80 16.48 28.82
C PRO A 202 -26.72 16.03 27.82
N GLU A 203 -27.10 15.30 26.75
CA GLU A 203 -26.18 14.90 25.69
C GLU A 203 -25.69 16.09 24.86
N ALA A 204 -26.58 17.04 24.53
CA ALA A 204 -26.18 18.26 23.82
C ALA A 204 -25.24 19.14 24.68
N LYS A 205 -25.39 19.11 26.00
CA LYS A 205 -24.44 19.80 26.91
C LYS A 205 -23.06 19.14 26.91
N ASP A 206 -22.98 17.80 26.86
CA ASP A 206 -21.71 17.08 26.74
C ASP A 206 -21.04 17.37 25.39
N LEU A 207 -21.82 17.38 24.30
CA LEU A 207 -21.35 17.76 22.97
C LEU A 207 -20.74 19.17 22.96
N ASN A 208 -21.46 20.15 23.51
CA ASN A 208 -20.98 21.53 23.59
C ASN A 208 -19.71 21.66 24.42
N ARG A 209 -19.57 20.90 25.53
CA ARG A 209 -18.33 20.86 26.30
C ARG A 209 -17.15 20.34 25.48
N ARG A 210 -17.34 19.25 24.72
CA ARG A 210 -16.28 18.70 23.88
C ARG A 210 -15.90 19.61 22.72
N LEU A 211 -16.88 20.32 22.16
CA LEU A 211 -16.63 21.36 21.15
C LEU A 211 -15.87 22.55 21.75
N GLU A 212 -16.16 22.94 22.99
CA GLU A 212 -15.42 23.96 23.74
C GLU A 212 -13.97 23.52 24.01
N ASP A 213 -13.78 22.26 24.42
CA ASP A 213 -12.45 21.69 24.64
C ASP A 213 -11.64 21.66 23.34
N LEU A 214 -12.29 21.33 22.22
CA LEU A 214 -11.68 21.40 20.89
C LEU A 214 -11.36 22.86 20.51
N ALA A 215 -12.24 23.83 20.81
CA ALA A 215 -11.98 25.26 20.61
C ALA A 215 -10.72 25.71 21.35
N ARG A 216 -10.58 25.30 22.62
CA ARG A 216 -9.43 25.61 23.47
C ARG A 216 -8.16 24.97 22.93
N LEU A 217 -8.22 23.70 22.53
CA LEU A 217 -7.09 23.03 21.89
C LEU A 217 -6.66 23.76 20.62
N LEU A 218 -7.59 24.21 19.77
CA LEU A 218 -7.25 24.99 18.57
C LEU A 218 -6.77 26.41 18.89
N SER A 219 -7.14 26.96 20.06
CA SER A 219 -6.65 28.24 20.54
C SER A 219 -5.17 28.24 20.89
N ASP A 220 -4.66 27.09 21.36
CA ASP A 220 -3.26 26.88 21.72
C ASP A 220 -2.33 26.65 20.51
N LYS A 221 -2.86 26.74 19.27
CA LYS A 221 -2.13 26.56 17.99
C LYS A 221 -1.31 25.25 17.94
N PRO A 222 -1.97 24.10 18.09
CA PRO A 222 -1.30 22.80 18.06
C PRO A 222 -0.78 22.50 16.66
N ASP A 223 0.12 21.53 16.53
CA ASP A 223 0.56 21.07 15.22
C ASP A 223 -0.64 20.61 14.37
N LYS A 224 -0.59 20.81 13.05
CA LYS A 224 -1.63 20.38 12.10
C LYS A 224 -2.07 18.92 12.35
N LYS A 225 -1.11 18.04 12.62
CA LYS A 225 -1.34 16.62 12.91
C LYS A 225 -2.17 16.42 14.18
N ASP A 226 -1.87 17.17 15.24
CA ASP A 226 -2.55 17.07 16.53
C ASP A 226 -3.96 17.65 16.45
N ALA A 227 -4.15 18.76 15.73
CA ALA A 227 -5.47 19.32 15.45
C ALA A 227 -6.36 18.33 14.70
N LEU A 228 -5.84 17.72 13.62
CA LEU A 228 -6.57 16.71 12.84
C LEU A 228 -6.85 15.45 13.68
N ALA A 229 -5.91 15.02 14.52
CA ALA A 229 -6.11 13.90 15.43
C ALA A 229 -7.21 14.17 16.46
N ALA A 230 -7.27 15.39 17.03
CA ALA A 230 -8.33 15.80 17.95
C ALA A 230 -9.71 15.83 17.27
N ILE A 231 -9.79 16.36 16.05
CA ILE A 231 -11.00 16.38 15.23
C ILE A 231 -11.48 14.96 14.92
N SER A 232 -10.56 14.08 14.50
CA SER A 232 -10.88 12.68 14.20
C SER A 232 -11.41 11.95 15.42
N ARG A 233 -10.75 12.07 16.59
CA ARG A 233 -11.20 11.43 17.83
C ARG A 233 -12.60 11.88 18.23
N LEU A 234 -12.90 13.17 18.10
CA LEU A 234 -14.24 13.68 18.41
C LEU A 234 -15.28 13.13 17.43
N ARG A 235 -14.98 13.12 16.14
CA ARG A 235 -15.85 12.55 15.10
C ARG A 235 -16.14 11.06 15.33
N ASP A 236 -15.11 10.28 15.69
CA ASP A 236 -15.24 8.86 16.01
C ASP A 236 -16.16 8.66 17.22
N HIS A 237 -16.01 9.48 18.25
CA HIS A 237 -16.88 9.46 19.42
C HIS A 237 -18.35 9.77 19.05
N LEU A 238 -18.59 10.80 18.22
CA LEU A 238 -19.94 11.13 17.74
C LEU A 238 -20.53 10.00 16.90
N THR A 239 -19.72 9.36 16.06
CA THR A 239 -20.14 8.21 15.23
C THR A 239 -20.46 6.99 16.09
N GLN A 240 -19.68 6.73 17.14
CA GLN A 240 -19.95 5.66 18.07
C GLN A 240 -21.22 5.94 18.89
N GLN A 241 -21.44 7.19 19.29
CA GLN A 241 -22.65 7.62 19.99
C GLN A 241 -23.89 7.49 19.11
N SER A 242 -23.82 7.92 17.85
CA SER A 242 -24.94 7.81 16.91
C SER A 242 -25.27 6.35 16.56
N ARG A 243 -24.25 5.47 16.48
CA ARG A 243 -24.43 4.01 16.37
C ARG A 243 -25.16 3.42 17.56
N LYS A 244 -24.79 3.80 18.79
CA LYS A 244 -25.44 3.31 20.01
C LYS A 244 -26.90 3.74 20.10
N SER A 245 -27.22 4.94 19.63
CA SER A 245 -28.58 5.45 19.60
C SER A 245 -29.43 4.92 18.43
N GLY A 246 -28.83 4.21 17.47
CA GLY A 246 -29.52 3.77 16.24
C GLY A 246 -29.84 4.91 15.26
N THR A 247 -29.34 6.12 15.50
CA THR A 247 -29.68 7.33 14.72
C THR A 247 -28.64 7.68 13.66
N GLN A 248 -27.77 6.72 13.30
CA GLN A 248 -26.50 6.97 12.58
C GLN A 248 -26.66 7.74 11.26
N ASN A 249 -27.78 7.59 10.57
CA ASN A 249 -28.01 8.19 9.25
C ASN A 249 -29.13 9.23 9.23
N TRP A 250 -29.75 9.51 10.37
CA TRP A 250 -30.96 10.33 10.38
C TRP A 250 -30.64 11.82 10.30
N SER A 251 -31.42 12.57 9.51
CA SER A 251 -31.46 14.02 9.61
C SER A 251 -32.79 14.56 9.18
N MET A 252 -33.42 15.32 10.07
CA MET A 252 -34.65 16.01 9.73
C MET A 252 -34.41 17.24 8.85
N GLN A 253 -33.16 17.69 8.68
CA GLN A 253 -32.88 18.78 7.74
C GLN A 253 -33.11 18.39 6.29
N LYS A 254 -32.81 17.13 5.90
CA LYS A 254 -33.02 16.66 4.53
C LYS A 254 -34.51 16.54 4.22
N SER A 255 -35.28 15.95 5.13
CA SER A 255 -36.73 15.86 5.00
C SER A 255 -37.40 17.24 5.09
N ALA A 256 -36.92 18.13 5.95
CA ALA A 256 -37.41 19.49 6.01
C ALA A 256 -37.18 20.26 4.71
N LYS A 257 -36.06 20.05 4.01
CA LYS A 257 -35.83 20.64 2.67
C LYS A 257 -36.82 20.12 1.62
N ALA A 258 -37.26 18.86 1.72
CA ALA A 258 -38.33 18.34 0.86
C ALA A 258 -39.66 19.05 1.18
N LEU A 259 -40.03 19.12 2.46
CA LEU A 259 -41.25 19.78 2.94
C LEU A 259 -41.31 21.28 2.63
N ALA A 260 -40.16 21.95 2.47
CA ALA A 260 -40.10 23.38 2.12
C ALA A 260 -40.61 23.70 0.70
N ARG A 261 -40.83 22.69 -0.15
CA ARG A 261 -41.37 22.85 -1.50
C ARG A 261 -42.82 23.29 -1.46
N ASN A 262 -43.61 22.71 -0.56
CA ASN A 262 -44.97 23.13 -0.33
C ASN A 262 -45.01 24.45 0.44
N LYS A 263 -45.77 25.43 -0.05
CA LYS A 263 -45.89 26.77 0.54
C LYS A 263 -46.45 26.72 1.96
N ASP A 264 -47.38 25.82 2.24
CA ASP A 264 -48.08 25.72 3.52
C ASP A 264 -47.21 25.02 4.58
N LEU A 265 -46.24 24.21 4.15
CA LEU A 265 -45.30 23.50 5.02
C LEU A 265 -43.96 24.26 5.19
N LYS A 266 -43.84 25.49 4.67
CA LYS A 266 -42.63 26.31 4.84
C LYS A 266 -42.31 26.62 6.31
N ASN A 267 -43.32 26.88 7.12
CA ASN A 267 -43.10 27.14 8.54
C ASN A 267 -42.65 25.87 9.26
N LEU A 268 -43.33 24.75 8.99
CA LEU A 268 -42.95 23.44 9.53
C LEU A 268 -41.52 23.05 9.14
N SER A 269 -41.15 23.20 7.87
CA SER A 269 -39.80 22.91 7.40
C SER A 269 -38.74 23.81 8.06
N ALA A 270 -39.04 25.09 8.27
CA ALA A 270 -38.14 25.98 9.01
C ALA A 270 -37.97 25.56 10.47
N LEU A 271 -39.03 25.12 11.15
CA LEU A 271 -38.97 24.62 12.53
C LEU A 271 -38.18 23.31 12.62
N LEU A 272 -38.39 22.39 11.67
CA LEU A 272 -37.63 21.14 11.58
C LEU A 272 -36.16 21.38 11.26
N GLN A 273 -35.84 22.34 10.37
CA GLN A 273 -34.44 22.71 10.07
C GLN A 273 -33.70 23.31 11.27
N LYS A 274 -34.43 24.04 12.13
CA LYS A 274 -33.91 24.60 13.37
C LYS A 274 -33.84 23.59 14.53
N GLY A 275 -34.33 22.36 14.32
CA GLY A 275 -34.38 21.34 15.37
C GLY A 275 -35.43 21.61 16.46
N GLU A 276 -36.42 22.46 16.21
CA GLU A 276 -37.48 22.81 17.15
C GLU A 276 -38.68 21.83 17.04
N TYR A 277 -38.46 20.53 17.27
CA TYR A 277 -39.46 19.48 17.01
C TYR A 277 -40.76 19.65 17.81
N ALA A 278 -40.69 20.16 19.04
CA ALA A 278 -41.90 20.42 19.83
C ALA A 278 -42.80 21.48 19.17
N LYS A 279 -42.21 22.53 18.59
CA LYS A 279 -42.96 23.54 17.85
C LYS A 279 -43.42 23.01 16.50
N ALA A 280 -42.61 22.18 15.84
CA ALA A 280 -42.99 21.51 14.59
C ALA A 280 -44.21 20.60 14.79
N ALA A 281 -44.24 19.81 15.88
CA ALA A 281 -45.39 19.00 16.26
C ALA A 281 -46.62 19.85 16.53
N ALA A 282 -46.48 20.97 17.26
CA ALA A 282 -47.58 21.91 17.49
C ALA A 282 -48.12 22.52 16.19
N GLU A 283 -47.25 22.85 15.24
CA GLU A 283 -47.64 23.37 13.93
C GLU A 283 -48.39 22.32 13.09
N LEU A 284 -47.94 21.05 13.12
CA LEU A 284 -48.67 19.95 12.49
C LEU A 284 -50.08 19.74 13.09
N LYS A 285 -50.20 19.83 14.43
CA LYS A 285 -51.51 19.77 15.10
C LYS A 285 -52.40 20.96 14.70
N ASN A 286 -51.83 22.14 14.55
CA ASN A 286 -52.55 23.33 14.09
C ASN A 286 -53.03 23.17 12.64
N LEU A 287 -52.18 22.67 11.74
CA LEU A 287 -52.56 22.35 10.36
C LEU A 287 -53.69 21.30 10.31
N ALA A 288 -53.64 20.27 11.16
CA ALA A 288 -54.71 19.30 11.29
C ALA A 288 -56.02 19.95 11.78
N GLU A 289 -55.97 20.88 12.74
CA GLU A 289 -57.17 21.59 13.22
C GLU A 289 -57.75 22.56 12.16
N GLN A 290 -56.89 23.19 11.36
CA GLN A 290 -57.31 24.01 10.22
C GLN A 290 -57.95 23.17 9.11
N LEU A 291 -57.47 21.93 8.90
CA LEU A 291 -58.18 20.94 8.09
C LEU A 291 -59.52 20.58 8.70
N LYS A 292 -59.64 20.37 10.01
CA LYS A 292 -60.93 20.04 10.62
C LYS A 292 -61.97 21.16 10.46
N THR A 293 -61.54 22.40 10.71
CA THR A 293 -62.41 23.60 10.77
C THR A 293 -62.74 24.23 9.41
N LYS A 294 -62.30 23.63 8.29
CA LYS A 294 -62.47 24.17 6.93
C LYS A 294 -61.74 25.48 6.63
N GLN A 295 -60.82 25.91 7.49
CA GLN A 295 -60.02 27.11 7.29
C GLN A 295 -58.90 26.91 6.28
N TRP A 296 -58.27 25.72 6.27
CA TRP A 296 -57.31 25.33 5.26
C TRP A 296 -57.94 24.30 4.34
N SER A 297 -58.00 24.58 3.04
CA SER A 297 -58.56 23.67 2.03
C SER A 297 -57.53 23.52 0.91
N PRO A 298 -56.65 22.51 1.00
CA PRO A 298 -55.63 22.28 -0.02
C PRO A 298 -56.28 22.04 -1.38
N THR A 299 -55.66 22.55 -2.44
CA THR A 299 -56.02 22.19 -3.82
C THR A 299 -55.58 20.76 -4.15
N ALA A 300 -56.06 20.19 -5.25
CA ALA A 300 -55.64 18.86 -5.67
C ALA A 300 -54.13 18.78 -5.90
N GLU A 301 -53.54 19.85 -6.42
CA GLU A 301 -52.09 20.01 -6.59
C GLU A 301 -51.37 20.04 -5.23
N ASP A 302 -51.93 20.72 -4.22
CA ASP A 302 -51.34 20.76 -2.88
C ASP A 302 -51.35 19.39 -2.21
N TYR A 303 -52.43 18.60 -2.38
CA TYR A 303 -52.50 17.22 -1.90
C TYR A 303 -51.43 16.33 -2.54
N GLN A 304 -51.24 16.45 -3.86
CA GLN A 304 -50.19 15.69 -4.57
C GLN A 304 -48.79 16.08 -4.11
N GLN A 305 -48.52 17.38 -3.95
CA GLN A 305 -47.23 17.85 -3.44
C GLN A 305 -46.98 17.39 -2.00
N LEU A 306 -47.99 17.47 -1.15
CA LEU A 306 -47.92 17.05 0.24
C LEU A 306 -47.71 15.54 0.36
N GLY A 307 -48.41 14.75 -0.47
CA GLY A 307 -48.20 13.31 -0.59
C GLY A 307 -46.79 12.95 -1.06
N ALA A 308 -46.25 13.68 -2.04
CA ALA A 308 -44.89 13.47 -2.54
C ALA A 308 -43.81 13.85 -1.50
N ASP A 309 -43.98 14.98 -0.81
CA ASP A 309 -43.01 15.47 0.17
C ASP A 309 -42.99 14.58 1.44
N LEU A 310 -44.16 14.14 1.92
CA LEU A 310 -44.28 13.21 3.05
C LEU A 310 -43.90 11.77 2.65
N GLY A 311 -44.16 11.37 1.41
CA GLY A 311 -43.68 10.12 0.86
C GLY A 311 -42.15 10.06 0.83
N GLN A 312 -41.45 11.16 0.54
CA GLN A 312 -39.98 11.20 0.63
C GLN A 312 -39.47 10.99 2.06
N LEU A 313 -40.21 11.48 3.07
CA LEU A 313 -39.89 11.22 4.49
C LEU A 313 -40.12 9.75 4.86
N ALA A 314 -41.16 9.13 4.30
CA ALA A 314 -41.50 7.72 4.50
C ALA A 314 -40.58 6.74 3.75
N VAL A 315 -39.90 7.16 2.69
CA VAL A 315 -38.97 6.29 1.94
C VAL A 315 -37.54 6.39 2.47
N ASP A 316 -37.19 7.43 3.24
CA ASP A 316 -35.83 7.57 3.75
C ASP A 316 -35.55 6.47 4.80
N PRO A 317 -34.64 5.51 4.52
CA PRO A 317 -34.36 4.39 5.43
C PRO A 317 -33.70 4.84 6.74
N ALA A 318 -33.32 6.11 6.82
CA ALA A 318 -32.78 6.71 8.03
C ALA A 318 -33.85 7.20 9.02
N THR A 319 -35.13 7.21 8.64
CA THR A 319 -36.24 7.60 9.51
C THR A 319 -36.62 6.43 10.43
N PRO A 320 -36.88 6.64 11.75
CA PRO A 320 -37.40 5.59 12.63
C PRO A 320 -38.69 4.97 12.07
N GLN A 321 -38.84 3.66 12.23
CA GLN A 321 -39.96 2.90 11.64
C GLN A 321 -41.33 3.49 11.97
N ASP A 322 -41.54 3.96 13.20
CA ASP A 322 -42.81 4.55 13.63
C ASP A 322 -43.09 5.89 12.92
N LEU A 323 -42.06 6.71 12.76
CA LEU A 323 -42.15 8.00 12.06
C LEU A 323 -42.26 7.81 10.54
N GLN A 324 -41.65 6.75 10.03
CA GLN A 324 -41.79 6.30 8.65
C GLN A 324 -43.24 5.87 8.36
N GLN A 325 -43.85 5.08 9.25
CA GLN A 325 -45.24 4.67 9.16
C GLN A 325 -46.19 5.87 9.25
N ALA A 326 -45.99 6.77 10.22
CA ALA A 326 -46.81 7.97 10.35
C ALA A 326 -46.69 8.91 9.13
N ALA A 327 -45.49 9.02 8.54
CA ALA A 327 -45.28 9.78 7.31
C ALA A 327 -45.95 9.10 6.10
N GLN A 328 -45.91 7.77 6.02
CA GLN A 328 -46.56 6.99 4.97
C GLN A 328 -48.09 7.13 5.05
N GLU A 329 -48.67 7.02 6.25
CA GLU A 329 -50.10 7.24 6.47
C GLU A 329 -50.52 8.65 6.02
N CYS A 330 -49.70 9.67 6.30
CA CYS A 330 -49.96 11.03 5.80
C CYS A 330 -49.91 11.09 4.27
N ALA A 331 -48.93 10.43 3.65
CA ALA A 331 -48.77 10.42 2.20
C ALA A 331 -49.96 9.73 1.52
N ASP A 332 -50.41 8.59 2.04
CA ASP A 332 -51.56 7.83 1.51
C ASP A 332 -52.88 8.59 1.72
N ALA A 333 -53.04 9.25 2.87
CA ALA A 333 -54.17 10.12 3.14
C ALA A 333 -54.20 11.34 2.20
N ALA A 334 -53.04 11.92 1.89
CA ALA A 334 -52.92 13.01 0.94
C ALA A 334 -53.23 12.54 -0.49
N ASN A 335 -52.70 11.39 -0.91
CA ASN A 335 -52.93 10.81 -2.24
C ASN A 335 -54.38 10.39 -2.47
N SER A 336 -55.07 9.93 -1.43
CA SER A 336 -56.52 9.65 -1.47
C SER A 336 -57.40 10.91 -1.43
N MET A 337 -56.79 12.10 -1.33
CA MET A 337 -57.47 13.39 -1.22
C MET A 337 -58.53 13.41 -0.10
N SER A 338 -58.33 12.59 0.94
CA SER A 338 -59.31 12.40 2.01
C SER A 338 -58.97 13.30 3.19
N ARG A 339 -59.74 14.38 3.33
CA ARG A 339 -59.52 15.43 4.33
C ARG A 339 -59.47 14.89 5.77
N SER A 340 -60.39 13.98 6.12
CA SER A 340 -60.46 13.40 7.47
C SER A 340 -59.32 12.44 7.75
N ALA A 341 -58.89 11.64 6.76
CA ALA A 341 -57.74 10.76 6.95
C ALA A 341 -56.45 11.58 7.05
N LEU A 342 -56.33 12.68 6.29
CA LEU A 342 -55.16 13.54 6.35
C LEU A 342 -55.07 14.26 7.71
N GLU A 343 -56.20 14.73 8.25
CA GLU A 343 -56.25 15.28 9.61
C GLU A 343 -55.72 14.27 10.65
N GLU A 344 -56.24 13.03 10.62
CA GLU A 344 -55.85 12.00 11.60
C GLU A 344 -54.38 11.60 11.43
N ALA A 345 -53.92 11.42 10.19
CA ALA A 345 -52.53 11.10 9.90
C ALA A 345 -51.57 12.22 10.34
N LEU A 346 -51.90 13.49 10.10
CA LEU A 346 -51.09 14.63 10.55
C LEU A 346 -51.02 14.71 12.08
N ARG A 347 -52.11 14.39 12.79
CA ARG A 347 -52.10 14.31 14.26
C ARG A 347 -51.19 13.21 14.77
N ARG A 348 -51.25 12.00 14.18
CA ARG A 348 -50.35 10.89 14.52
C ARG A 348 -48.89 11.24 14.24
N LEU A 349 -48.60 11.85 13.10
CA LEU A 349 -47.25 12.32 12.77
C LEU A 349 -46.76 13.36 13.78
N ALA A 350 -47.62 14.29 14.20
CA ALA A 350 -47.28 15.27 15.22
C ALA A 350 -46.99 14.63 16.58
N GLU A 351 -47.81 13.67 17.00
CA GLU A 351 -47.61 12.91 18.24
C GLU A 351 -46.29 12.13 18.21
N GLN A 352 -45.97 11.50 17.09
CA GLN A 352 -44.71 10.76 16.93
C GLN A 352 -43.50 11.71 16.99
N ILE A 353 -43.55 12.86 16.31
CA ILE A 353 -42.48 13.88 16.37
C ILE A 353 -42.33 14.43 17.79
N GLU A 354 -43.42 14.60 18.53
CA GLU A 354 -43.38 15.06 19.92
C GLU A 354 -42.76 14.01 20.85
N GLN A 355 -43.17 12.75 20.71
CA GLN A 355 -42.65 11.61 21.47
C GLN A 355 -41.15 11.42 21.22
N ASP A 356 -40.71 11.52 19.97
CA ASP A 356 -39.32 11.31 19.58
C ASP A 356 -38.46 12.60 19.65
N SER A 357 -39.05 13.73 20.05
CA SER A 357 -38.44 15.07 19.97
C SER A 357 -37.04 15.17 20.58
N LYS A 358 -36.79 14.45 21.68
CA LYS A 358 -35.47 14.40 22.34
C LYS A 358 -34.45 13.60 21.54
N GLN A 359 -34.86 12.45 21.00
CA GLN A 359 -33.99 11.60 20.18
C GLN A 359 -33.67 12.28 18.85
N LEU A 360 -34.69 12.90 18.25
CA LEU A 360 -34.61 13.80 17.09
C LEU A 360 -33.56 14.89 17.27
N SER A 361 -33.65 15.65 18.36
CA SER A 361 -32.73 16.74 18.67
C SER A 361 -31.30 16.26 18.91
N ASN A 362 -31.13 15.13 19.57
CA ASN A 362 -29.81 14.53 19.78
C ASN A 362 -29.21 14.03 18.46
N ALA A 363 -30.01 13.46 17.55
CA ALA A 363 -29.56 12.99 16.25
C ALA A 363 -29.12 14.15 15.34
N ASP A 364 -29.92 15.21 15.23
CA ASP A 364 -29.56 16.35 14.38
C ASP A 364 -28.37 17.15 14.94
N SER A 365 -28.29 17.36 16.26
CA SER A 365 -27.13 18.05 16.86
C SER A 365 -25.81 17.29 16.66
N THR A 366 -25.82 15.96 16.82
CA THR A 366 -24.63 15.13 16.56
C THR A 366 -24.23 15.16 15.09
N ARG A 367 -25.18 15.11 14.17
CA ARG A 367 -24.89 15.19 12.73
C ARG A 367 -24.40 16.56 12.29
N GLN A 368 -24.99 17.64 12.82
CA GLN A 368 -24.49 18.99 12.56
C GLN A 368 -23.05 19.14 13.06
N ALA A 369 -22.75 18.65 14.26
CA ALA A 369 -21.39 18.64 14.78
C ALA A 369 -20.43 17.81 13.91
N GLN A 370 -20.84 16.64 13.41
CA GLN A 370 -20.03 15.86 12.46
C GLN A 370 -19.75 16.65 11.18
N SER A 371 -20.77 17.27 10.59
CA SER A 371 -20.62 18.06 9.36
C SER A 371 -19.71 19.29 9.57
N MET A 372 -19.77 19.89 10.75
CA MET A 372 -18.87 20.98 11.17
C MET A 372 -17.43 20.50 11.30
N LEU A 373 -17.21 19.35 11.94
CA LEU A 373 -15.88 18.76 12.08
C LEU A 373 -15.26 18.37 10.74
N GLU A 374 -16.07 17.88 9.79
CA GLU A 374 -15.63 17.63 8.41
C GLU A 374 -15.27 18.91 7.67
N GLN A 375 -16.06 19.97 7.82
CA GLN A 375 -15.74 21.29 7.25
C GLN A 375 -14.44 21.83 7.84
N LEU A 376 -14.26 21.71 9.15
CA LEU A 376 -13.04 22.12 9.86
C LEU A 376 -11.80 21.33 9.40
N GLU A 377 -11.92 20.02 9.25
CA GLU A 377 -10.87 19.16 8.70
C GLU A 377 -10.50 19.59 7.27
N ARG A 378 -11.50 19.91 6.44
CA ARG A 378 -11.26 20.43 5.09
C ARG A 378 -10.54 21.77 5.12
N LEU A 379 -10.89 22.69 6.02
CA LEU A 379 -10.23 23.99 6.13
C LEU A 379 -8.75 23.82 6.49
N ILE A 380 -8.44 22.98 7.48
CA ILE A 380 -7.07 22.67 7.90
C ILE A 380 -6.27 21.99 6.78
N ASN A 381 -6.91 21.15 5.96
CA ASN A 381 -6.25 20.43 4.87
C ASN A 381 -6.12 21.23 3.57
N LYS A 382 -7.12 22.06 3.23
CA LYS A 382 -7.24 22.78 1.95
C LYS A 382 -6.09 23.77 1.74
N GLU A 383 -5.56 24.35 2.80
CA GLU A 383 -4.48 25.33 2.69
C GLU A 383 -3.08 24.71 2.51
N GLY A 384 -2.93 23.40 2.70
CA GLY A 384 -1.66 22.69 2.46
C GLY A 384 -1.42 22.28 1.00
N GLN A 385 -2.47 22.25 0.16
CA GLN A 385 -2.42 21.55 -1.14
C GLN A 385 -2.68 22.41 -2.38
N CYS A 386 -2.78 23.74 -2.24
CA CYS A 386 -2.94 24.63 -3.40
C CYS A 386 -2.14 25.94 -3.28
N SER A 387 -0.87 25.86 -2.87
CA SER A 387 0.04 27.02 -2.88
C SER A 387 0.36 27.57 -4.29
N GLY A 388 -0.11 26.91 -5.36
CA GLY A 388 -0.01 27.37 -6.75
C GLY A 388 -1.27 28.02 -7.34
N CYS A 389 -2.43 27.97 -6.67
CA CYS A 389 -3.69 28.50 -7.19
C CYS A 389 -4.10 29.75 -6.43
N LYS A 390 -3.46 30.89 -6.73
CA LYS A 390 -4.00 32.20 -6.34
C LYS A 390 -5.20 32.53 -7.23
N GLU A 391 -6.30 32.85 -6.55
CA GLU A 391 -7.60 33.29 -7.08
C GLU A 391 -8.46 32.21 -7.79
N GLY A 392 -9.45 31.70 -7.06
CA GLY A 392 -10.70 31.21 -7.67
C GLY A 392 -10.65 29.91 -8.47
N CYS A 393 -10.00 28.85 -7.97
CA CYS A 393 -10.06 27.55 -8.64
C CYS A 393 -11.41 26.85 -8.39
N ALA A 394 -12.38 27.11 -9.27
CA ALA A 394 -13.67 26.41 -9.35
C ALA A 394 -13.54 24.92 -9.75
N SER A 395 -12.35 24.44 -10.09
CA SER A 395 -12.10 23.04 -10.48
C SER A 395 -11.93 22.08 -9.29
N CYS A 396 -11.77 22.59 -8.07
CA CYS A 396 -11.64 21.76 -6.87
C CYS A 396 -12.98 21.51 -6.16
N GLN A 397 -14.09 22.00 -6.73
CA GLN A 397 -15.43 21.85 -6.16
C GLN A 397 -16.35 21.16 -7.18
N GLY A 398 -16.39 19.83 -7.14
CA GLY A 398 -17.45 19.02 -7.74
C GLY A 398 -17.11 18.40 -9.10
N ASN A 399 -17.33 17.08 -9.19
CA ASN A 399 -17.37 16.31 -10.43
C ASN A 399 -18.18 17.01 -11.53
N SER A 400 -17.55 17.28 -12.67
CA SER A 400 -18.17 17.21 -14.00
C SER A 400 -17.09 17.18 -15.07
N PHE A 401 -16.80 15.96 -15.53
CA PHE A 401 -16.06 15.72 -16.76
C PHE A 401 -16.98 16.08 -17.95
N VAL A 402 -17.06 17.37 -18.27
CA VAL A 402 -17.59 17.82 -19.57
C VAL A 402 -16.43 18.40 -20.35
N LYS A 403 -16.01 17.66 -21.39
CA LYS A 403 -15.07 18.10 -22.43
C LYS A 403 -15.63 19.37 -23.10
N GLY A 404 -15.17 20.53 -22.63
CA GLY A 404 -15.37 21.82 -23.29
C GLY A 404 -14.07 22.27 -23.96
N ASN A 405 -13.96 22.04 -25.26
CA ASN A 405 -12.94 22.60 -26.15
C ASN A 405 -12.82 24.13 -25.98
N LYS A 406 -11.72 24.64 -25.40
CA LYS A 406 -11.20 25.99 -25.72
C LYS A 406 -9.68 26.04 -25.67
N LYS A 407 -9.09 26.35 -26.82
CA LYS A 407 -7.69 26.74 -27.05
C LYS A 407 -7.34 27.97 -26.22
N GLY A 408 -6.32 27.87 -25.38
CA GLY A 408 -5.57 29.02 -24.87
C GLY A 408 -4.42 29.40 -25.83
N PRO A 409 -4.17 30.68 -26.11
CA PRO A 409 -3.12 31.12 -27.01
C PRO A 409 -1.80 31.27 -26.25
N GLY A 410 -0.74 30.62 -26.74
CA GLY A 410 0.63 30.90 -26.29
C GLY A 410 1.37 29.74 -25.65
N ALA A 411 1.69 28.71 -26.44
CA ALA A 411 2.86 27.88 -26.20
C ALA A 411 3.47 27.51 -27.55
N GLY A 412 4.76 27.80 -27.70
CA GLY A 412 5.46 27.96 -28.96
C GLY A 412 5.68 26.67 -29.76
N LYS A 413 5.91 26.89 -31.05
CA LYS A 413 6.32 25.90 -32.06
C LYS A 413 7.61 25.20 -31.64
N GLY A 414 7.56 23.87 -31.56
CA GLY A 414 8.74 22.99 -31.47
C GLY A 414 8.55 21.75 -32.35
N GLY A 415 9.16 21.77 -33.54
CA GLY A 415 9.63 20.65 -34.37
C GLY A 415 8.76 19.41 -34.59
N LEU A 416 8.05 19.37 -35.74
CA LEU A 416 7.63 18.13 -36.40
C LEU A 416 8.80 17.56 -37.23
N GLN A 417 9.71 16.82 -36.61
CA GLN A 417 10.62 15.93 -37.34
C GLN A 417 11.21 14.86 -36.40
N ALA A 418 10.61 13.68 -36.44
CA ALA A 418 11.21 12.48 -35.86
C ALA A 418 12.37 12.04 -36.78
N GLY A 419 13.60 12.17 -36.27
CA GLY A 419 14.79 11.67 -36.94
C GLY A 419 14.76 10.15 -37.06
N ARG A 420 14.73 9.66 -38.30
CA ARG A 420 15.02 8.26 -38.65
C ARG A 420 16.52 8.01 -38.41
N GLY A 421 16.83 7.20 -37.40
CA GLY A 421 18.17 6.63 -37.17
C GLY A 421 18.12 5.11 -37.25
N SER A 422 18.64 4.57 -38.36
CA SER A 422 19.10 3.21 -38.66
C SER A 422 18.62 2.02 -37.79
N MET A 423 17.73 1.20 -38.36
CA MET A 423 17.61 -0.24 -38.04
C MET A 423 17.70 -1.10 -39.32
N SER A 424 18.66 -0.79 -40.19
CA SER A 424 18.89 -1.45 -41.49
C SER A 424 19.73 -2.74 -41.43
N GLN A 425 19.94 -3.33 -40.25
CA GLN A 425 20.64 -4.62 -40.11
C GLN A 425 20.04 -5.49 -38.99
N TRP A 426 18.76 -5.83 -39.12
CA TRP A 426 18.25 -7.05 -38.50
C TRP A 426 17.81 -7.99 -39.62
N LYS A 427 18.70 -8.91 -40.00
CA LYS A 427 18.44 -9.97 -40.98
C LYS A 427 17.55 -11.02 -40.33
N GLY A 428 16.44 -11.32 -41.00
CA GLY A 428 15.44 -12.28 -40.55
C GLY A 428 16.00 -13.67 -40.28
N GLY A 429 15.55 -14.24 -39.17
CA GLY A 429 15.42 -15.69 -38.99
C GLY A 429 13.94 -16.02 -39.08
N GLY A 430 13.54 -16.70 -40.15
CA GLY A 430 12.18 -17.23 -40.30
C GLY A 430 11.90 -18.30 -39.25
N LEU A 431 10.70 -18.26 -38.70
CA LEU A 431 10.15 -19.32 -37.87
C LEU A 431 10.06 -20.61 -38.70
N GLN A 432 10.73 -21.66 -38.24
CA GLN A 432 10.46 -23.04 -38.66
C GLN A 432 9.25 -23.53 -37.88
N ASP A 433 8.18 -23.88 -38.60
CA ASP A 433 7.12 -24.75 -38.11
C ASP A 433 7.77 -26.06 -37.64
N THR A 434 7.65 -26.33 -36.34
CA THR A 434 7.95 -27.64 -35.76
C THR A 434 6.68 -28.15 -35.12
N ASP A 435 6.05 -29.10 -35.81
CA ASP A 435 5.01 -29.98 -35.31
C ASP A 435 5.56 -30.81 -34.14
N GLU A 436 5.38 -30.35 -32.90
CA GLU A 436 5.56 -31.18 -31.71
C GLU A 436 4.25 -31.25 -30.91
N ALA A 437 3.54 -32.36 -31.12
CA ALA A 437 2.41 -32.78 -30.31
C ALA A 437 2.82 -32.95 -28.84
N ARG A 438 2.41 -31.99 -27.99
CA ARG A 438 2.44 -32.17 -26.53
C ARG A 438 1.24 -33.01 -26.09
N GLN A 439 1.51 -34.22 -25.62
CA GLN A 439 0.54 -35.09 -24.97
C GLN A 439 -0.01 -34.44 -23.68
N PRO A 440 -1.33 -34.54 -23.42
CA PRO A 440 -1.90 -34.12 -22.14
C PRO A 440 -1.58 -35.16 -21.05
N GLY A 441 -0.78 -34.75 -20.08
CA GLY A 441 -0.57 -35.48 -18.83
C GLY A 441 -1.86 -35.47 -17.99
N GLN A 442 -2.45 -36.64 -17.82
CA GLN A 442 -3.60 -36.90 -16.98
C GLN A 442 -3.31 -36.54 -15.51
N THR A 443 -4.09 -35.60 -14.96
CA THR A 443 -4.35 -35.54 -13.52
C THR A 443 -5.86 -35.64 -13.34
N ASN A 444 -6.32 -36.85 -13.02
CA ASN A 444 -7.69 -37.12 -12.59
C ASN A 444 -7.86 -36.57 -11.17
N VAL A 445 -8.60 -35.47 -11.03
CA VAL A 445 -9.24 -35.09 -9.77
C VAL A 445 -10.73 -35.37 -9.97
N PRO A 446 -11.38 -36.21 -9.15
CA PRO A 446 -12.81 -36.44 -9.27
C PRO A 446 -13.58 -35.19 -8.82
N GLU A 447 -14.23 -34.51 -9.76
CA GLU A 447 -15.21 -33.46 -9.50
C GLU A 447 -16.41 -34.07 -8.76
N GLN A 448 -16.56 -33.73 -7.47
CA GLN A 448 -17.84 -33.82 -6.80
C GLN A 448 -18.71 -32.65 -7.27
N ASN A 449 -19.92 -32.99 -7.73
CA ASN A 449 -21.02 -32.07 -8.05
C ASN A 449 -21.27 -31.08 -6.89
N GLY A 450 -20.72 -29.88 -7.02
CA GLY A 450 -21.14 -28.70 -6.30
C GLY A 450 -21.87 -27.78 -7.28
N THR A 451 -23.18 -27.63 -7.11
CA THR A 451 -24.03 -26.71 -7.86
C THR A 451 -23.51 -25.28 -7.76
N SER A 452 -22.83 -24.80 -8.80
CA SER A 452 -22.67 -23.36 -9.02
C SER A 452 -23.98 -22.82 -9.59
N THR A 453 -24.74 -22.13 -8.74
CA THR A 453 -25.92 -21.36 -9.12
C THR A 453 -25.52 -20.22 -10.06
N ARG A 454 -25.59 -20.45 -11.36
CA ARG A 454 -25.80 -19.37 -12.34
C ARG A 454 -27.24 -18.90 -12.20
N PHE A 455 -27.44 -17.72 -11.61
CA PHE A 455 -28.70 -17.02 -11.71
C PHE A 455 -28.79 -16.37 -13.09
N ASN A 456 -29.51 -17.02 -14.01
CA ASN A 456 -30.09 -16.35 -15.16
C ASN A 456 -31.49 -15.89 -14.74
N ILE A 457 -31.63 -14.61 -14.41
CA ILE A 457 -32.95 -13.98 -14.31
C ILE A 457 -33.33 -13.61 -15.75
N VAL A 458 -34.11 -14.47 -16.39
CA VAL A 458 -34.82 -14.15 -17.62
C VAL A 458 -36.23 -13.73 -17.22
N SER A 459 -36.49 -12.43 -17.12
CA SER A 459 -37.86 -11.91 -17.12
C SER A 459 -38.39 -11.95 -18.55
N GLN A 460 -39.58 -12.52 -18.75
CA GLN A 460 -40.20 -12.75 -20.06
C GLN A 460 -40.68 -11.47 -20.79
N GLN A 461 -40.45 -10.27 -20.25
CA GLN A 461 -40.82 -9.00 -20.88
C GLN A 461 -39.74 -7.95 -20.62
N GLU A 462 -38.63 -8.07 -21.32
CA GLU A 462 -37.85 -6.96 -21.92
C GLU A 462 -36.52 -7.55 -22.39
N SER A 463 -36.41 -7.78 -23.70
CA SER A 463 -35.11 -7.85 -24.36
C SER A 463 -34.53 -6.44 -24.43
N ALA A 464 -34.10 -5.91 -23.29
CA ALA A 464 -33.21 -4.76 -23.24
C ALA A 464 -31.79 -5.31 -23.37
N THR A 465 -31.29 -5.35 -24.61
CA THR A 465 -29.89 -5.56 -24.92
C THR A 465 -29.11 -4.34 -24.41
N SER A 466 -28.87 -4.27 -23.11
CA SER A 466 -27.96 -3.29 -22.53
C SER A 466 -26.55 -3.77 -22.80
N GLY A 467 -26.06 -3.53 -24.01
CA GLY A 467 -24.64 -3.48 -24.28
C GLY A 467 -24.07 -2.28 -23.52
N MET A 468 -23.91 -2.40 -22.20
CA MET A 468 -23.06 -1.47 -21.46
C MET A 468 -21.67 -1.61 -22.09
N THR A 469 -21.18 -0.53 -22.67
CA THR A 469 -19.82 -0.50 -23.18
C THR A 469 -18.88 -0.79 -22.01
N TYR A 470 -17.74 -1.43 -22.29
CA TYR A 470 -16.76 -1.76 -21.25
C TYR A 470 -16.37 -0.53 -20.41
N GLU A 471 -16.37 0.68 -21.02
CA GLU A 471 -16.18 1.95 -20.31
C GLU A 471 -17.26 2.25 -19.26
N GLN A 472 -18.54 1.95 -19.54
CA GLN A 472 -19.64 2.17 -18.60
C GLN A 472 -19.60 1.18 -17.45
N MET A 473 -19.32 -0.09 -17.73
CA MET A 473 -19.14 -1.12 -16.71
C MET A 473 -17.93 -0.81 -15.81
N TYR A 474 -16.84 -0.31 -16.41
CA TYR A 474 -15.67 0.12 -15.67
C TYR A 474 -15.95 1.35 -14.79
N ALA A 475 -16.66 2.35 -15.32
CA ALA A 475 -17.02 3.54 -14.54
C ALA A 475 -17.89 3.18 -13.33
N GLU A 476 -18.81 2.23 -13.48
CA GLU A 476 -19.66 1.75 -12.39
C GLU A 476 -18.88 0.94 -11.35
N LEU A 477 -17.96 0.07 -11.79
CA LEU A 477 -17.08 -0.68 -10.89
C LEU A 477 -16.10 0.22 -10.13
N VAL A 478 -15.57 1.26 -10.78
CA VAL A 478 -14.73 2.27 -10.11
C VAL A 478 -15.55 3.03 -9.07
N HIS A 479 -16.79 3.41 -9.42
CA HIS A 479 -17.66 4.13 -8.49
C HIS A 479 -18.08 3.27 -7.29
N GLN A 480 -18.30 1.97 -7.49
CA GLN A 480 -18.55 1.00 -6.40
C GLN A 480 -17.29 0.77 -5.56
N ALA A 481 -16.12 0.59 -6.18
CA ALA A 481 -14.86 0.42 -5.46
C ALA A 481 -14.49 1.65 -4.63
N GLU A 482 -14.77 2.87 -5.12
CA GLU A 482 -14.58 4.10 -4.35
C GLU A 482 -15.59 4.25 -3.21
N ALA A 483 -16.84 3.81 -3.40
CA ALA A 483 -17.84 3.76 -2.34
C ALA A 483 -17.43 2.77 -1.24
N ASP A 484 -16.92 1.60 -1.61
CA ASP A 484 -16.48 0.55 -0.68
C ASP A 484 -15.19 0.94 0.06
N LEU A 485 -14.23 1.59 -0.62
CA LEU A 485 -13.04 2.18 0.02
C LEU A 485 -13.38 3.27 1.05
N ASN A 486 -14.53 3.93 0.88
CA ASN A 486 -15.03 4.90 1.85
C ASN A 486 -15.77 4.25 3.03
N LEU A 487 -16.35 3.07 2.83
CA LEU A 487 -17.06 2.28 3.85
C LEU A 487 -16.11 1.43 4.72
N GLU A 488 -14.99 0.94 4.16
CA GLU A 488 -14.00 0.19 4.93
C GLU A 488 -13.19 1.09 5.89
N THR A 489 -12.98 0.58 7.11
CA THR A 489 -12.10 1.10 8.17
C THR A 489 -10.62 1.01 7.78
N LEU A 490 -10.26 1.48 6.59
CA LEU A 490 -8.88 1.66 6.16
C LEU A 490 -8.38 3.00 6.68
N PRO A 491 -7.30 3.04 7.49
CA PRO A 491 -6.68 4.28 7.93
C PRO A 491 -6.32 5.14 6.73
N PHE A 492 -6.56 6.45 6.84
CA PHE A 492 -6.49 7.40 5.72
C PHE A 492 -5.16 7.35 4.93
N ALA A 493 -4.05 7.02 5.61
CA ALA A 493 -2.73 6.89 5.00
C ALA A 493 -2.65 5.81 3.89
N TYR A 494 -3.46 4.75 3.96
CA TYR A 494 -3.42 3.64 3.01
C TYR A 494 -4.32 3.83 1.79
N ARG A 495 -5.32 4.73 1.87
CA ARG A 495 -6.28 4.97 0.77
C ARG A 495 -5.61 5.58 -0.47
N GLU A 496 -4.66 6.48 -0.25
CA GLU A 496 -3.89 7.11 -1.31
C GLU A 496 -2.91 6.13 -1.98
N TYR A 497 -2.33 5.21 -1.20
CA TYR A 497 -1.46 4.15 -1.74
C TYR A 497 -2.25 3.19 -2.64
N LEU A 498 -3.43 2.75 -2.20
CA LEU A 498 -4.30 1.87 -2.98
C LEU A 498 -4.77 2.53 -4.27
N ARG A 499 -5.16 3.82 -4.24
CA ARG A 499 -5.49 4.57 -5.46
C ARG A 499 -4.36 4.55 -6.48
N ARG A 500 -3.12 4.79 -6.04
CA ARG A 500 -1.95 4.78 -6.93
C ARG A 500 -1.65 3.39 -7.48
N TYR A 501 -1.82 2.36 -6.65
CA TYR A 501 -1.65 0.97 -7.08
C TYR A 501 -2.63 0.59 -8.20
N PHE A 502 -3.92 0.89 -8.03
CA PHE A 502 -4.95 0.58 -9.04
C PHE A 502 -4.82 1.40 -10.32
N VAL A 503 -4.33 2.64 -10.22
CA VAL A 503 -4.01 3.46 -11.40
C VAL A 503 -2.79 2.92 -12.15
N ALA A 504 -1.79 2.37 -11.45
CA ALA A 504 -0.56 1.86 -12.06
C ALA A 504 -0.76 0.53 -12.80
N ILE A 505 -1.71 -0.31 -12.36
CA ILE A 505 -2.03 -1.58 -13.04
C ILE A 505 -3.07 -1.42 -14.16
N LYS A 506 -3.50 -0.18 -14.45
CA LYS A 506 -4.43 0.09 -15.55
C LYS A 506 -3.76 -0.25 -16.89
N PRO A 507 -4.30 -1.17 -17.70
CA PRO A 507 -3.82 -1.38 -19.06
C PRO A 507 -4.11 -0.11 -19.89
N GLU A 508 -3.14 0.35 -20.67
CA GLU A 508 -3.36 1.50 -21.56
C GLU A 508 -4.33 1.11 -22.68
N PRO A 509 -5.28 1.98 -23.06
CA PRO A 509 -6.28 1.71 -24.10
C PRO A 509 -5.64 1.74 -25.49
N GLY A 510 -4.81 0.75 -25.76
CA GLY A 510 -4.05 0.55 -26.99
C GLY A 510 -3.51 -0.88 -27.17
N ASP A 511 -3.42 -1.66 -26.09
CA ASP A 511 -2.87 -3.03 -26.14
C ASP A 511 -3.91 -4.12 -26.50
N ASP A 512 -5.21 -3.82 -26.43
CA ASP A 512 -6.28 -4.80 -26.69
C ASP A 512 -6.84 -4.78 -28.13
N ALA A 513 -6.35 -3.89 -29.00
CA ALA A 513 -6.84 -3.80 -30.40
C ALA A 513 -6.24 -4.87 -31.35
N ALA A 514 -5.37 -5.77 -30.85
CA ALA A 514 -4.72 -6.79 -31.68
C ALA A 514 -5.34 -8.20 -31.54
N ALA A 515 -6.37 -8.38 -30.71
CA ALA A 515 -7.04 -9.66 -30.55
C ALA A 515 -8.54 -9.49 -30.76
N THR A 516 -8.99 -9.59 -32.02
CA THR A 516 -10.15 -10.41 -32.48
C THR A 516 -10.56 -9.94 -33.89
N GLU A 517 -9.95 -10.50 -34.94
CA GLU A 517 -10.62 -10.66 -36.24
C GLU A 517 -10.26 -12.05 -36.79
N GLN A 518 -11.02 -13.07 -36.39
CA GLN A 518 -11.12 -14.30 -37.17
C GLN A 518 -12.28 -14.13 -38.17
N PRO A 519 -12.04 -14.24 -39.48
CA PRO A 519 -13.11 -14.16 -40.46
C PRO A 519 -13.95 -15.44 -40.43
N THR A 520 -15.24 -15.27 -40.21
CA THR A 520 -16.30 -16.25 -40.45
C THR A 520 -16.17 -16.84 -41.86
N GLN A 521 -15.97 -18.16 -41.95
CA GLN A 521 -16.10 -18.92 -43.20
C GLN A 521 -17.55 -18.93 -43.67
N PRO A 522 -17.83 -18.78 -44.98
CA PRO A 522 -19.16 -18.94 -45.52
C PRO A 522 -19.54 -20.43 -45.64
N ASP A 523 -20.80 -20.66 -45.30
CA ASP A 523 -21.59 -21.87 -45.40
C ASP A 523 -21.48 -22.54 -46.78
N LYS A 524 -21.15 -23.83 -46.83
CA LYS A 524 -21.24 -24.67 -48.04
C LYS A 524 -22.51 -25.51 -47.94
N SER A 525 -23.50 -25.10 -48.73
CA SER A 525 -24.66 -25.92 -49.09
C SER A 525 -24.24 -27.23 -49.76
N PRO A 526 -24.94 -28.35 -49.49
CA PRO A 526 -24.79 -29.59 -50.23
C PRO A 526 -25.71 -29.56 -51.45
N ASP A 527 -25.20 -29.83 -52.65
CA ASP A 527 -25.92 -30.58 -53.70
C ASP A 527 -25.10 -30.70 -55.01
N GLU A 528 -25.32 -31.85 -55.66
CA GLU A 528 -25.07 -32.23 -57.06
C GLU A 528 -23.70 -32.82 -57.52
N GLN A 529 -23.79 -34.15 -57.70
CA GLN A 529 -23.14 -35.07 -58.66
C GLN A 529 -21.81 -35.74 -58.32
#